data_AF-A0A968W5A4-F1
#
_entry.id   AF-A0A968W5A4-F1
#
_cell.length_a   1.000
_cell.length_b   1.000
_cell.length_c   1.000
_cell.angle_alpha   90.00
_cell.angle_beta   90.00
_cell.angle_gamma   90.00
#
_symmetry.space_group_name_H-M   'P 1'
#
loop_
_entity.id
_entity.type
_entity.pdbx_description
1 polymer ?
#
loop_
_entity_poly.entity_id
_entity_poly.type
_entity_poly.pdbx_seq_one_letter_code
_entity_poly.pdbx_strand_id
1 'polypeptide(L)' 'MVKSLFSEAYKTAKQGLCGDRVLADNKTVEDRLQICSTCEKFNAKEKRCTVCGCFMMVKANLEASNCPDDKW' A
#
# COMPACT_ATOMS: atom_id res chain seq x y z
N MET A 1 3.63 39.66 2.16
CA MET A 1 2.72 38.50 2.10
C MET A 1 3.22 37.42 1.13
N VAL A 2 4.52 37.07 1.15
CA VAL A 2 5.09 35.99 0.28
C VAL A 2 6.00 35.04 1.08
N LYS A 3 6.41 35.43 2.29
CA LYS A 3 7.35 34.66 3.13
C LYS A 3 6.73 33.41 3.77
N SER A 4 5.41 33.38 4.01
CA SER A 4 4.72 32.24 4.62
C SER A 4 4.51 31.09 3.64
N LEU A 5 4.07 31.38 2.41
CA LEU A 5 3.84 30.38 1.36
C LEU A 5 5.08 29.55 1.00
N PHE A 6 6.25 30.18 0.90
CA PHE A 6 7.50 29.46 0.62
C PHE A 6 7.95 28.57 1.79
N SER A 7 7.71 29.00 3.03
CA SER A 7 8.06 28.21 4.21
C SER A 7 7.14 27.01 4.41
N GLU A 8 5.87 27.14 4.02
CA GLU A 8 4.87 26.07 4.10
C GLU A 8 5.06 25.06 2.98
N ALA A 9 5.30 25.52 1.73
CA ALA A 9 5.63 24.64 0.61
C ALA A 9 6.90 23.81 0.88
N TYR A 10 7.92 24.39 1.53
CA TYR A 10 9.14 23.66 1.91
C TYR A 10 8.90 22.61 3.00
N LYS A 11 8.01 22.88 3.97
CA LYS A 11 7.63 21.91 5.01
C LYS A 11 6.78 20.77 4.45
N THR A 12 5.84 21.05 3.55
CA THR A 12 5.02 20.04 2.87
C THR A 12 5.86 19.17 1.93
N ALA A 13 6.84 19.74 1.21
CA ALA A 13 7.78 18.98 0.38
C ALA A 13 8.67 18.04 1.21
N LYS A 14 9.05 18.45 2.44
CA LYS A 14 9.85 17.62 3.36
C LYS A 14 9.05 16.50 4.04
N GLN A 15 7.73 16.68 4.22
CA GLN A 15 6.85 15.64 4.78
C GLN A 15 6.37 14.60 3.76
N GLY A 16 6.39 14.91 2.46
CA GLY A 16 6.02 13.96 1.40
C GLY A 16 7.07 12.89 1.07
N LEU A 17 8.27 12.98 1.66
CA LEU A 17 9.42 12.09 1.45
C LEU A 17 9.90 11.49 2.78
N CYS A 18 8.99 11.27 3.74
CA CYS A 18 9.27 10.37 4.85
C CYS A 18 9.62 9.01 4.24
N GLY A 19 10.91 8.65 4.36
CA GLY A 19 11.59 7.61 3.60
C GLY A 19 11.25 6.21 4.08
N ASP A 20 9.97 5.88 4.04
CA ASP A 20 9.49 4.54 4.29
C ASP A 20 9.75 3.69 3.04
N ARG A 21 10.13 2.44 3.24
CA ARG A 21 10.31 1.49 2.14
C ARG A 21 9.02 1.48 1.33
N VAL A 22 9.08 1.85 0.05
CA VAL A 22 7.89 1.88 -0.82
C VAL A 22 7.46 0.45 -1.17
N LEU A 23 8.44 -0.45 -1.27
CA LEU A 23 8.26 -1.85 -1.64
C LEU A 23 8.53 -2.77 -0.46
N ALA A 24 7.66 -3.76 -0.30
CA ALA A 24 7.80 -4.82 0.67
C ALA A 24 8.86 -5.85 0.25
N ASP A 25 9.46 -6.53 1.22
CA ASP A 25 10.38 -7.63 0.97
C ASP A 25 9.64 -8.81 0.31
N ASN A 26 10.32 -9.59 -0.53
CA ASN A 26 9.71 -10.71 -1.27
C ASN A 26 8.95 -11.69 -0.37
N LYS A 27 9.48 -11.96 0.83
CA LYS A 27 8.82 -12.82 1.82
C LYS A 27 7.46 -12.26 2.26
N THR A 28 7.42 -10.96 2.59
CA THR A 28 6.18 -10.26 2.97
C THR A 28 5.17 -10.28 1.83
N VAL A 29 5.63 -10.11 0.59
CA VAL A 29 4.75 -10.19 -0.59
C VAL A 29 4.15 -11.60 -0.74
N GLU A 30 4.98 -12.64 -0.59
CA GLU A 30 4.53 -14.03 -0.68
C GLU A 30 3.54 -14.39 0.43
N ASP A 31 3.83 -14.01 1.68
CA ASP A 31 2.95 -14.21 2.83
C ASP A 31 1.59 -13.52 2.60
N ARG A 32 1.58 -12.26 2.15
CA ARG A 32 0.36 -11.51 1.83
C ARG A 32 -0.44 -12.16 0.69
N LEU A 33 0.22 -12.67 -0.34
CA LEU A 33 -0.43 -13.38 -1.45
C LEU A 33 -0.99 -14.74 -1.01
N GLN A 34 -0.32 -15.46 -0.11
CA GLN A 34 -0.84 -16.70 0.48
C GLN A 34 -2.07 -16.45 1.36
N ILE A 35 -2.07 -15.37 2.14
CA ILE A 35 -3.26 -14.95 2.91
C ILE A 35 -4.41 -14.64 1.95
N CYS A 36 -4.15 -13.93 0.86
CA CYS A 36 -5.19 -13.64 -0.12
C CYS A 36 -5.66 -14.86 -0.92
N SER A 37 -4.80 -15.84 -1.21
CA SER A 37 -5.20 -17.03 -1.97
C SER A 37 -6.19 -17.92 -1.20
N THR A 38 -6.17 -17.85 0.13
CA THR A 38 -7.12 -18.55 1.03
C THR A 38 -8.33 -17.70 1.43
N CYS A 39 -8.39 -16.44 0.97
CA CYS A 39 -9.45 -15.51 1.33
C CYS A 39 -10.69 -15.67 0.43
N GLU A 40 -11.87 -15.84 1.02
CA GLU A 40 -13.16 -15.91 0.32
C GLU A 40 -13.49 -14.67 -0.54
N LYS A 41 -12.89 -13.52 -0.19
CA LYS A 41 -13.06 -12.23 -0.89
C LYS A 41 -12.06 -12.05 -2.04
N PHE A 42 -11.21 -13.03 -2.31
CA PHE A 42 -10.27 -12.95 -3.42
C PHE A 42 -10.87 -13.54 -4.69
N ASN A 43 -11.00 -12.71 -5.73
CA ASN A 43 -11.37 -13.16 -7.05
C ASN A 43 -10.12 -13.63 -7.80
N ALA A 44 -9.87 -14.94 -7.80
CA ALA A 44 -8.71 -15.55 -8.44
C ALA A 44 -8.69 -15.34 -9.97
N LYS A 45 -9.86 -15.24 -10.62
CA LYS A 45 -9.97 -15.02 -12.07
C LYS A 45 -9.44 -13.64 -12.46
N GLU A 46 -9.75 -12.62 -11.66
CA GLU A 46 -9.33 -11.24 -11.91
C GLU A 46 -8.05 -10.84 -11.16
N LYS A 47 -7.55 -11.72 -10.27
CA LYS A 47 -6.42 -11.48 -9.37
C LYS A 47 -6.61 -10.22 -8.51
N ARG A 48 -7.86 -9.98 -8.08
CA ARG A 48 -8.27 -8.79 -7.32
C ARG A 48 -9.04 -9.19 -6.06
N CYS A 49 -8.99 -8.32 -5.05
CA CYS A 49 -9.86 -8.42 -3.89
C CYS A 49 -11.23 -7.79 -4.21
N THR A 50 -12.33 -8.45 -3.85
CA THR A 50 -13.69 -7.94 -4.06
C THR A 50 -14.07 -6.81 -3.10
N VAL A 51 -13.34 -6.64 -1.98
CA VAL A 51 -13.59 -5.56 -1.00
C VAL A 51 -12.86 -4.27 -1.38
N CYS A 52 -11.55 -4.34 -1.62
CA CYS A 52 -10.77 -3.13 -1.95
C CYS A 52 -10.59 -2.89 -3.45
N GLY A 53 -10.90 -3.86 -4.31
CA GLY A 53 -10.75 -3.76 -5.77
C GLY A 53 -9.32 -3.75 -6.29
N CYS A 54 -8.30 -3.70 -5.42
CA CYS A 54 -6.90 -3.68 -5.83
C CYS A 54 -6.44 -4.99 -6.47
N PHE A 55 -5.50 -4.90 -7.41
CA PHE A 55 -4.74 -6.05 -7.87
C PHE A 55 -3.83 -6.55 -6.76
N MET A 56 -3.99 -7.81 -6.36
CA MET A 56 -3.28 -8.33 -5.20
C MET A 56 -1.76 -8.40 -5.42
N MET A 57 -1.30 -8.63 -6.65
CA MET A 57 0.13 -8.57 -6.97
C MET A 57 0.72 -7.18 -6.71
N VAL A 58 0.00 -6.11 -7.00
CA VAL A 58 0.48 -4.74 -6.75
C VAL A 58 0.34 -4.39 -5.28
N LYS A 59 -0.83 -4.66 -4.69
CA LYS A 59 -1.10 -4.34 -3.29
C LYS A 59 -0.11 -5.02 -2.36
N ALA A 60 0.14 -6.32 -2.54
CA ALA A 60 1.08 -7.06 -1.70
C ALA A 60 2.51 -6.47 -1.72
N ASN A 61 2.93 -5.90 -2.85
CA ASN A 61 4.23 -5.23 -3.02
C ASN A 61 4.34 -3.89 -2.31
N LEU A 62 3.24 -3.23 -1.96
CA LEU A 62 3.28 -1.94 -1.26
C LEU A 62 3.47 -2.17 0.23
N GLU A 63 4.61 -1.74 0.78
CA GLU A 63 4.94 -1.93 2.20
C GLU A 63 3.87 -1.32 3.10
N ALA A 64 3.49 -0.07 2.82
CA ALA A 64 2.50 0.70 3.54
C ALA A 64 1.03 0.25 3.31
N SER A 65 0.81 -0.85 2.60
CA SER A 65 -0.55 -1.35 2.35
C SER A 65 -1.05 -2.29 3.44
N ASN A 66 -2.31 -2.10 3.82
CA ASN A 66 -3.00 -2.93 4.82
C ASN A 66 -4.23 -3.62 4.21
N CYS A 67 -4.62 -4.76 4.79
CA CYS A 67 -5.87 -5.42 4.43
C CYS A 67 -7.07 -4.67 5.04
N PRO A 68 -8.18 -4.42 4.31
CA PRO A 68 -9.38 -3.82 4.90
C PRO A 68 -10.07 -4.72 5.95
N ASP A 69 -9.70 -6.00 6.00
CA ASP A 69 -10.17 -6.97 6.99
C ASP A 69 -9.09 -7.29 8.05
N ASP A 70 -8.00 -6.51 8.10
CA ASP A 70 -6.87 -6.68 9.02
C ASP A 70 -6.24 -8.09 9.04
N LYS A 71 -6.30 -8.81 7.91
CA LYS A 71 -5.69 -10.14 7.74
C LYS A 71 -4.16 -10.09 7.56
N TRP A 72 -3.62 -8.90 7.28
CA TRP A 72 -2.19 -8.55 7.31
C TRP A 72 -2.05 -7.03 7.45
#